data_AF-A0A7K2QPM0-F1
#
_entry.id   AF-A0A7K2QPM0-F1
#
_cell.length_a   1.000
_cell.length_b   1.000
_cell.length_c   1.000
_cell.angle_alpha   90.00
_cell.angle_beta   90.00
_cell.angle_gamma   90.00
#
_symmetry.space_group_name_H-M   'P 1'
#
loop_
_entity.id
_entity.type
_entity.pdbx_description
1 polymer ?
#
loop_
_entity_poly.entity_id
_entity_poly.type
_entity_poly.pdbx_seq_one_letter_code
_entity_poly.pdbx_strand_id
1 'polypeptide(L)'
;TRALVLEYPDDPVARGNLTSGEFMAGDSFLVAPVVSDTSVRDGIYLPAGTWTDYWSGKTYAGPGWLSGYQAPLDTLPLFVKGGAIVPMWPQMNHTGEKPVSTLTYDIHPRGNSSFSLYEDDGITRAHESGAFARQRVDVTAPAAGSGTVTVSVGAPTGSYTGKPASRGYEFSLHVASAPGAVAADGAALARQSSKAAYDAAATGWFFDPADRGGLLWVKSGTKSGAFGVTVTGTSVPAADPVPTASTPVPQSAWTLVSADSQETAAENGAAKNAFDGNPATLWHTAWSSGTPAALPHEIRIDLGARYAVDGLGYLPRQDGGVNGRIGGYEVYVSDSTTDWGPPVATGTFADTAAAQSVRTAPKTGRYLRLRALTEAGGRGPWTSAAEISLTGRAAPLPADATLVQAASARCADLPHSATTPGTVPTLYTCHGGPNQRWSLTAEGRVTGLGGVCLDGTDAAPVTIRTCGAATGQRWQQGPDGSLRTLGQCLTTVGAATADGTELTRAACDGSSAQRWSFTP
;
A
#
# COMPACT_ATOMS: atom_id res chain seq x y z
N THR A 1 -5.16 -14.53 11.39
CA THR A 1 -4.88 -13.33 10.56
C THR A 1 -5.34 -13.60 9.15
N ARG A 2 -5.69 -12.56 8.38
CA ARG A 2 -6.19 -12.67 7.00
C ARG A 2 -5.49 -11.62 6.15
N ALA A 3 -4.98 -12.01 4.98
CA ALA A 3 -4.46 -11.03 4.01
C ALA A 3 -5.59 -10.11 3.53
N LEU A 4 -5.30 -8.87 3.15
CA LEU A 4 -6.33 -7.91 2.74
C LEU A 4 -7.20 -8.43 1.59
N VAL A 5 -6.61 -9.18 0.64
CA VAL A 5 -7.36 -9.81 -0.48
C VAL A 5 -8.52 -10.72 -0.03
N LEU A 6 -8.47 -11.31 1.16
CA LEU A 6 -9.56 -12.14 1.67
C LEU A 6 -10.80 -11.31 2.04
N GLU A 7 -10.60 -10.07 2.49
CA GLU A 7 -11.68 -9.15 2.85
C GLU A 7 -12.04 -8.20 1.68
N TYR A 8 -11.10 -7.98 0.75
CA TYR A 8 -11.20 -7.05 -0.37
C TYR A 8 -10.75 -7.70 -1.69
N PRO A 9 -11.44 -8.76 -2.18
CA PRO A 9 -10.98 -9.56 -3.31
C PRO A 9 -10.95 -8.79 -4.64
N ASP A 10 -11.81 -7.80 -4.81
CA ASP A 10 -11.90 -6.99 -6.03
C ASP A 10 -10.90 -5.83 -6.04
N ASP A 11 -10.35 -5.45 -4.88
CA ASP A 11 -9.41 -4.34 -4.75
C ASP A 11 -8.04 -4.75 -5.35
N PRO A 12 -7.58 -4.08 -6.43
CA PRO A 12 -6.32 -4.42 -7.09
C PRO A 12 -5.09 -4.17 -6.18
N VAL A 13 -5.18 -3.26 -5.21
CA VAL A 13 -4.10 -3.00 -4.25
C VAL A 13 -4.05 -4.09 -3.19
N ALA A 14 -5.21 -4.52 -2.68
CA ALA A 14 -5.32 -5.60 -1.69
C ALA A 14 -4.88 -6.96 -2.26
N ARG A 15 -5.10 -7.18 -3.57
CA ARG A 15 -4.55 -8.33 -4.31
C ARG A 15 -3.03 -8.28 -4.45
N GLY A 16 -2.47 -7.06 -4.49
CA GLY A 16 -1.05 -6.71 -4.62
C GLY A 16 -0.13 -7.24 -3.52
N ASN A 17 1.18 -7.24 -3.78
CA ASN A 17 2.21 -7.44 -2.74
C ASN A 17 2.50 -6.16 -1.93
N LEU A 18 2.00 -4.99 -2.35
CA LEU A 18 2.23 -3.70 -1.68
C LEU A 18 1.65 -3.67 -0.26
N THR A 19 0.69 -4.56 0.04
CA THR A 19 0.04 -4.69 1.34
C THR A 19 0.59 -5.85 2.17
N SER A 20 1.70 -6.48 1.77
CA SER A 20 2.28 -7.61 2.50
C SER A 20 2.81 -7.25 3.90
N GLY A 21 3.02 -5.95 4.16
CA GLY A 21 3.41 -5.40 5.45
C GLY A 21 2.24 -5.09 6.39
N GLU A 22 1.03 -5.53 6.06
CA GLU A 22 -0.19 -5.34 6.85
C GLU A 22 -1.18 -6.50 6.64
N PHE A 23 -2.12 -6.66 7.57
CA PHE A 23 -3.10 -7.74 7.53
C PHE A 23 -4.34 -7.42 8.36
N MET A 24 -5.40 -8.19 8.15
CA MET A 24 -6.60 -8.18 8.99
C MET A 24 -6.47 -9.16 10.17
N ALA A 25 -6.68 -8.69 11.38
CA ALA A 25 -6.91 -9.51 12.56
C ALA A 25 -8.41 -9.67 12.79
N GLY A 26 -8.93 -10.83 12.36
CA GLY A 26 -10.38 -11.03 12.24
C GLY A 26 -10.95 -10.12 11.15
N ASP A 27 -12.18 -9.65 11.35
CA ASP A 27 -12.94 -8.88 10.36
C ASP A 27 -12.86 -7.36 10.64
N SER A 28 -12.31 -6.99 11.81
CA SER A 28 -12.46 -5.66 12.40
C SER A 28 -11.19 -4.87 12.56
N PHE A 29 -10.01 -5.50 12.57
CA PHE A 29 -8.74 -4.81 12.80
C PHE A 29 -7.83 -4.92 11.59
N LEU A 30 -7.33 -3.81 11.08
CA LEU A 30 -6.19 -3.75 10.17
C LEU A 30 -4.94 -3.44 10.99
N VAL A 31 -3.93 -4.30 10.89
CA VAL A 31 -2.67 -4.23 11.62
C VAL A 31 -1.56 -3.98 10.61
N ALA A 32 -0.75 -2.93 10.81
CA ALA A 32 0.37 -2.59 9.93
C ALA A 32 1.69 -2.48 10.72
N PRO A 33 2.35 -3.61 11.02
CA PRO A 33 3.56 -3.62 11.83
C PRO A 33 4.69 -2.74 11.28
N VAL A 34 5.52 -2.22 12.19
CA VAL A 34 6.81 -1.58 11.88
C VAL A 34 7.88 -2.67 11.91
N VAL A 35 8.54 -2.90 10.78
CA VAL A 35 9.49 -4.02 10.60
C VAL A 35 10.92 -3.57 10.30
N SER A 36 11.18 -2.27 10.45
CA SER A 36 12.48 -1.62 10.26
C SER A 36 12.76 -0.70 11.44
N ASP A 37 14.02 -0.33 11.65
CA ASP A 37 14.43 0.61 12.69
C ASP A 37 14.01 2.04 12.31
N THR A 38 12.76 2.41 12.65
CA THR A 38 12.15 3.71 12.35
C THR A 38 11.01 4.00 13.34
N SER A 39 10.75 5.27 13.63
CA SER A 39 9.57 5.73 14.39
C SER A 39 8.41 6.18 13.49
N VAL A 40 8.54 6.00 12.17
CA VAL A 40 7.55 6.41 11.18
C VAL A 40 7.21 5.23 10.27
N ARG A 41 5.92 4.95 10.10
CA ARG A 41 5.40 3.95 9.17
C ARG A 41 4.81 4.62 7.94
N ASP A 42 5.50 4.46 6.82
CA ASP A 42 5.03 4.90 5.50
C ASP A 42 4.33 3.78 4.75
N GLY A 43 3.38 4.09 3.86
CA GLY A 43 2.76 3.09 2.99
C GLY A 43 1.86 2.08 3.72
N ILE A 44 0.96 2.56 4.58
CA ILE A 44 -0.15 1.78 5.13
C ILE A 44 -1.33 1.93 4.15
N TYR A 45 -1.86 0.85 3.61
CA TYR A 45 -3.03 0.95 2.74
C TYR A 45 -4.30 0.71 3.55
N LEU A 46 -5.15 1.73 3.58
CA LEU A 46 -6.49 1.62 4.13
C LEU A 46 -7.42 1.31 2.95
N PRO A 47 -7.97 0.08 2.82
CA PRO A 47 -8.86 -0.26 1.71
C PRO A 47 -10.24 0.42 1.87
N ALA A 48 -11.14 0.19 0.91
CA ALA A 48 -12.48 0.79 0.94
C ALA A 48 -13.21 0.56 2.28
N GLY A 49 -13.75 1.64 2.84
CA GLY A 49 -14.45 1.63 4.13
C GLY A 49 -14.01 2.78 5.03
N THR A 50 -14.40 2.69 6.30
CA THR A 50 -13.99 3.66 7.32
C THR A 50 -13.07 2.99 8.33
N TRP A 51 -11.97 3.66 8.66
CA TRP A 51 -10.90 3.13 9.50
C TRP A 51 -10.58 4.11 10.62
N THR A 52 -10.81 3.71 11.87
CA THR A 52 -10.48 4.50 13.05
C THR A 52 -9.14 4.05 13.60
N ASP A 53 -8.16 4.94 13.67
CA ASP A 53 -6.91 4.70 14.39
C ASP A 53 -7.21 4.37 15.86
N TYR A 54 -6.74 3.21 16.33
CA TYR A 54 -7.08 2.67 17.64
C TYR A 54 -6.59 3.53 18.81
N TRP A 55 -5.50 4.27 18.63
CA TRP A 55 -4.80 5.00 19.69
C TRP A 55 -5.25 6.44 19.82
N SER A 56 -5.56 7.10 18.70
CA SER A 56 -5.94 8.51 18.63
C SER A 56 -7.44 8.71 18.41
N GLY A 57 -8.15 7.70 17.90
CA GLY A 57 -9.55 7.80 17.48
C GLY A 57 -9.77 8.57 16.18
N LYS A 58 -8.70 9.04 15.52
CA LYS A 58 -8.81 9.69 14.21
C LYS A 58 -9.38 8.70 13.20
N THR A 59 -10.36 9.15 12.41
CA THR A 59 -11.09 8.29 11.49
C THR A 59 -10.84 8.69 10.04
N TYR A 60 -10.55 7.70 9.20
CA TYR A 60 -10.20 7.83 7.80
C TYR A 60 -11.23 7.15 6.88
N ALA A 61 -11.54 7.77 5.74
CA ALA A 61 -12.33 7.22 4.66
C ALA A 61 -11.38 6.64 3.60
N GLY A 62 -11.27 5.31 3.54
CA GLY A 62 -10.56 4.61 2.49
C GLY A 62 -11.39 4.45 1.21
N PRO A 63 -10.78 4.07 0.08
CA PRO A 63 -9.41 3.58 -0.02
C PRO A 63 -8.34 4.68 -0.06
N GLY A 64 -7.14 4.41 0.44
CA GLY A 64 -6.00 5.31 0.32
C GLY A 64 -4.72 4.83 1.01
N TRP A 65 -3.59 5.41 0.62
CA TRP A 65 -2.28 5.16 1.23
C TRP A 65 -1.96 6.21 2.29
N LEU A 66 -1.81 5.78 3.53
CA LEU A 66 -1.37 6.60 4.65
C LEU A 66 0.15 6.47 4.82
N SER A 67 0.84 7.60 4.79
CA SER A 67 2.28 7.69 5.06
C SER A 67 2.56 8.75 6.12
N GLY A 68 3.76 8.76 6.69
CA GLY A 68 4.14 9.64 7.79
C GLY A 68 3.52 9.26 9.14
N TYR A 69 2.96 8.06 9.28
CA TYR A 69 2.31 7.61 10.51
C TYR A 69 3.34 7.53 11.64
N GLN A 70 3.11 8.25 12.73
CA GLN A 70 4.01 8.21 13.89
C GLN A 70 3.78 6.93 14.69
N ALA A 71 4.76 6.04 14.66
CA ALA A 71 4.78 4.77 15.38
C ALA A 71 6.02 4.70 16.29
N PRO A 72 6.05 5.47 17.40
CA PRO A 72 7.07 5.29 18.43
C PRO A 72 7.02 3.87 19.01
N LEU A 73 8.04 3.50 19.79
CA LEU A 73 8.27 2.12 20.24
C LEU A 73 7.07 1.46 20.95
N ASP A 74 6.20 2.24 21.58
CA ASP A 74 5.00 1.80 22.31
C ASP A 74 3.73 1.75 21.44
N THR A 75 3.82 2.09 20.16
CA THR A 75 2.67 2.27 19.26
C THR A 75 2.75 1.36 18.05
N LEU A 76 1.88 0.35 18.01
CA LEU A 76 1.66 -0.49 16.83
C LEU A 76 0.58 0.14 15.94
N PRO A 77 0.83 0.48 14.65
CA PRO A 77 -0.21 0.98 13.76
C PRO A 77 -1.38 -0.02 13.66
N LEU A 78 -2.53 0.38 14.21
CA LEU A 78 -3.71 -0.45 14.38
C LEU A 78 -4.96 0.38 14.07
N PHE A 79 -5.77 -0.10 13.14
CA PHE A 79 -6.96 0.57 12.67
C PHE A 79 -8.19 -0.33 12.82
N VAL A 80 -9.26 0.22 13.36
CA VAL A 80 -10.52 -0.47 13.59
C VAL A 80 -11.52 -0.11 12.48
N LYS A 81 -12.11 -1.11 11.86
CA LYS A 81 -13.11 -0.95 10.81
C LYS A 81 -14.40 -0.37 11.38
N GLY A 82 -14.97 0.64 10.71
CA GLY A 82 -16.27 1.21 11.06
C GLY A 82 -17.35 0.13 11.08
N GLY A 83 -18.15 0.10 12.15
CA GLY A 83 -19.14 -0.94 12.41
C GLY A 83 -18.61 -2.10 13.26
N ALA A 84 -17.33 -2.13 13.63
CA ALA A 84 -16.78 -3.17 14.49
C ALA A 84 -17.50 -3.27 15.84
N ILE A 85 -17.73 -4.50 16.28
CA ILE A 85 -18.24 -4.87 17.59
C ILE A 85 -17.26 -5.89 18.16
N VAL A 86 -16.45 -5.46 19.13
CA VAL A 86 -15.35 -6.25 19.65
C VAL A 86 -15.69 -6.68 21.08
N PRO A 87 -15.96 -7.97 21.33
CA PRO A 87 -16.14 -8.49 22.68
C PRO A 87 -14.80 -8.49 23.43
N MET A 88 -14.82 -7.98 24.66
CA MET A 88 -13.66 -7.80 25.51
C MET A 88 -13.93 -8.39 26.88
N TRP A 89 -12.92 -9.08 27.42
CA TRP A 89 -12.92 -9.61 28.78
C TRP A 89 -12.06 -8.75 29.71
N PRO A 90 -12.22 -8.88 31.03
CA PRO A 90 -11.28 -8.29 31.97
C PRO A 90 -9.84 -8.70 31.64
N GLN A 91 -8.92 -7.74 31.67
CA GLN A 91 -7.50 -8.04 31.51
C GLN A 91 -7.06 -9.06 32.58
N MET A 92 -6.38 -10.11 32.13
CA MET A 92 -5.88 -11.21 32.95
C MET A 92 -4.54 -11.70 32.42
N ASN A 93 -3.71 -12.27 33.29
CA ASN A 93 -2.38 -12.76 32.99
C ASN A 93 -2.40 -14.05 32.16
N HIS A 94 -3.44 -14.86 32.31
CA HIS A 94 -3.68 -16.07 31.54
C HIS A 94 -5.18 -16.34 31.42
N THR A 95 -5.58 -17.16 30.46
CA THR A 95 -6.96 -17.60 30.30
C THR A 95 -7.48 -18.23 31.59
N GLY A 96 -8.64 -17.78 32.07
CA GLY A 96 -9.32 -18.33 33.24
C GLY A 96 -8.84 -17.84 34.61
N GLU A 97 -7.90 -16.89 34.69
CA GLU A 97 -7.46 -16.30 35.98
C GLU A 97 -8.61 -15.61 36.73
N LYS A 98 -9.43 -14.86 35.98
CA LYS A 98 -10.56 -14.08 36.52
C LYS A 98 -11.87 -14.64 36.01
N PRO A 99 -12.95 -14.58 36.82
CA PRO A 99 -14.28 -14.92 36.34
C PRO A 99 -14.69 -13.97 35.22
N VAL A 100 -15.29 -14.54 34.18
CA VAL A 100 -15.91 -13.83 33.05
C VAL A 100 -17.27 -13.24 33.45
N SER A 101 -17.32 -12.56 34.59
CA SER A 101 -18.55 -12.04 35.21
C SER A 101 -19.09 -10.80 34.52
N THR A 102 -18.27 -10.12 33.72
CA THR A 102 -18.62 -8.92 32.95
C THR A 102 -18.09 -9.07 31.53
N LEU A 103 -18.94 -8.81 30.55
CA LEU A 103 -18.58 -8.76 29.14
C LEU A 103 -18.67 -7.32 28.65
N THR A 104 -17.59 -6.81 28.08
CA THR A 104 -17.56 -5.48 27.48
C THR A 104 -17.65 -5.61 25.96
N TYR A 105 -18.49 -4.81 25.31
CA TYR A 105 -18.45 -4.63 23.86
C TYR A 105 -17.83 -3.28 23.53
N ASP A 106 -16.64 -3.28 22.94
CA ASP A 106 -16.02 -2.09 22.35
C ASP A 106 -16.54 -1.93 20.92
N ILE A 107 -17.26 -0.84 20.66
CA ILE A 107 -18.09 -0.65 19.47
C ILE A 107 -17.66 0.63 18.77
N HIS A 108 -17.33 0.52 17.49
CA HIS A 108 -17.11 1.64 16.58
C HIS A 108 -18.38 1.85 15.74
N PRO A 109 -19.39 2.59 16.20
CA PRO A 109 -20.73 2.55 15.61
C PRO A 109 -20.71 3.16 14.21
N ARG A 110 -21.23 2.44 13.20
CA ARG A 110 -21.40 2.97 11.85
C ARG A 110 -22.35 2.12 11.03
N GLY A 111 -23.44 2.72 10.55
CA GLY A 111 -24.44 1.98 9.78
C GLY A 111 -25.02 0.80 10.57
N ASN A 112 -25.40 -0.25 9.85
CA ASN A 112 -25.86 -1.51 10.46
C ASN A 112 -24.70 -2.51 10.49
N SER A 113 -24.43 -3.08 11.66
CA SER A 113 -23.40 -4.10 11.83
C SER A 113 -23.84 -5.18 12.81
N SER A 114 -23.17 -6.33 12.79
CA SER A 114 -23.49 -7.45 13.68
C SER A 114 -22.25 -8.27 14.00
N PHE A 115 -22.24 -8.87 15.19
CA PHE A 115 -21.22 -9.83 15.62
C PHE A 115 -21.87 -10.99 16.37
N SER A 116 -21.30 -12.19 16.27
CA SER A 116 -21.76 -13.36 17.02
C SER A 116 -20.64 -13.87 17.91
N LEU A 117 -20.72 -13.57 19.21
CA LEU A 117 -19.80 -14.12 20.20
C LEU A 117 -20.01 -15.63 20.31
N TYR A 118 -18.91 -16.38 20.27
CA TYR A 118 -18.87 -17.82 20.50
C TYR A 118 -18.18 -18.08 21.84
N GLU A 119 -18.73 -18.99 22.63
CA GLU A 119 -18.17 -19.43 23.92
C GLU A 119 -18.36 -20.95 24.10
N ASP A 120 -17.36 -21.61 24.65
CA ASP A 120 -17.42 -22.99 25.12
C ASP A 120 -16.65 -23.12 26.45
N ASP A 121 -16.34 -24.36 26.87
CA ASP A 121 -15.59 -24.58 28.12
C ASP A 121 -14.08 -24.26 28.00
N GLY A 122 -13.57 -23.99 26.79
CA GLY A 122 -12.17 -23.66 26.51
C GLY A 122 -11.15 -24.77 26.80
N ILE A 123 -11.59 -25.97 27.17
CA ILE A 123 -10.73 -27.05 27.70
C ILE A 123 -10.94 -28.36 26.93
N THR A 124 -12.19 -28.71 26.63
CA THR A 124 -12.55 -30.01 26.07
C THR A 124 -12.94 -29.93 24.60
N ARG A 125 -13.12 -31.10 23.98
CA ARG A 125 -13.66 -31.23 22.60
C ARG A 125 -15.19 -31.30 22.56
N ALA A 126 -15.88 -31.04 23.67
CA ALA A 126 -17.35 -31.18 23.73
C ALA A 126 -18.07 -30.25 22.72
N HIS A 127 -17.43 -29.15 22.31
CA HIS A 127 -17.93 -28.27 21.26
C HIS A 127 -18.20 -29.00 19.92
N GLU A 128 -17.44 -30.06 19.60
CA GLU A 128 -17.65 -30.90 18.41
C GLU A 128 -19.02 -31.60 18.43
N SER A 129 -19.55 -31.84 19.64
CA SER A 129 -20.88 -32.42 19.87
C SER A 129 -21.97 -31.38 20.17
N GLY A 130 -21.67 -30.08 19.99
CA GLY A 130 -22.61 -28.98 20.18
C GLY A 130 -22.59 -28.32 21.57
N ALA A 131 -21.63 -28.65 22.43
CA ALA A 131 -21.49 -28.02 23.74
C ALA A 131 -20.78 -26.65 23.65
N PHE A 132 -21.47 -25.68 23.07
CA PHE A 132 -21.05 -24.28 22.98
C PHE A 132 -22.28 -23.38 23.04
N ALA A 133 -22.06 -22.08 23.23
CA ALA A 133 -23.09 -21.06 23.11
C ALA A 133 -22.68 -19.97 22.11
N ARG A 134 -23.68 -19.35 21.47
CA ARG A 134 -23.51 -18.15 20.66
C ARG A 134 -24.45 -17.05 21.09
N GLN A 135 -23.94 -15.81 21.11
CA GLN A 135 -24.71 -14.61 21.39
C GLN A 135 -24.51 -13.60 20.26
N ARG A 136 -25.59 -13.29 19.55
CA ARG A 136 -25.59 -12.28 18.49
C ARG A 136 -25.79 -10.89 19.09
N VAL A 137 -25.04 -9.92 18.57
CA VAL A 137 -25.21 -8.49 18.85
C VAL A 137 -25.37 -7.78 17.52
N ASP A 138 -26.39 -6.94 17.42
CA ASP A 138 -26.66 -6.09 16.26
C ASP A 138 -26.58 -4.62 16.69
N VAL A 139 -25.92 -3.80 15.88
CA VAL A 139 -25.80 -2.35 16.09
C VAL A 139 -26.40 -1.62 14.90
N THR A 140 -27.23 -0.62 15.18
CA THR A 140 -27.74 0.34 14.21
C THR A 140 -27.25 1.73 14.61
N ALA A 141 -26.58 2.42 13.70
CA ALA A 141 -26.06 3.77 13.91
C ALA A 141 -26.14 4.59 12.62
N PRO A 142 -26.07 5.93 12.69
CA PRO A 142 -25.83 6.77 11.52
C PRO A 142 -24.55 6.32 10.79
N ALA A 143 -24.52 6.54 9.47
CA ALA A 143 -23.30 6.32 8.69
C ALA A 143 -22.19 7.34 9.08
N ALA A 144 -22.56 8.53 9.53
CA ALA A 144 -21.73 9.56 10.15
C ALA A 144 -22.65 10.63 10.78
N GLY A 145 -22.09 11.47 11.67
CA GLY A 145 -22.80 12.62 12.22
C GLY A 145 -23.83 12.25 13.30
N SER A 146 -24.70 13.21 13.60
CA SER A 146 -25.65 13.13 14.72
C SER A 146 -26.75 12.08 14.48
N GLY A 147 -27.11 11.35 15.53
CA GLY A 147 -28.26 10.46 15.52
C GLY A 147 -28.34 9.52 16.73
N THR A 148 -29.07 8.43 16.56
CA THR A 148 -29.29 7.41 17.58
C THR A 148 -28.45 6.18 17.28
N VAL A 149 -27.73 5.69 18.28
CA VAL A 149 -27.05 4.39 18.24
C VAL A 149 -27.85 3.40 19.08
N THR A 150 -28.21 2.27 18.49
CA THR A 150 -28.93 1.18 19.17
C THR A 150 -28.07 -0.07 19.13
N VAL A 151 -27.85 -0.68 20.30
CA VAL A 151 -27.16 -1.96 20.46
C VAL A 151 -28.20 -2.98 20.95
N SER A 152 -28.46 -4.00 20.14
CA SER A 152 -29.38 -5.09 20.46
C SER A 152 -28.57 -6.34 20.78
N VAL A 153 -28.58 -6.77 22.03
CA VAL A 153 -27.87 -7.98 22.50
C VAL A 153 -28.88 -9.12 22.58
N GLY A 154 -28.71 -10.15 21.75
CA GLY A 154 -29.56 -11.32 21.74
C GLY A 154 -29.38 -12.21 22.98
N ALA A 155 -30.34 -13.11 23.21
CA ALA A 155 -30.19 -14.15 24.23
C ALA A 155 -29.12 -15.17 23.78
N PRO A 156 -28.25 -15.65 24.68
CA PRO A 156 -27.29 -16.71 24.33
C PRO A 156 -28.00 -18.02 23.96
N THR A 157 -27.73 -18.53 22.76
CA THR A 157 -28.26 -19.81 22.25
C THR A 157 -27.22 -20.92 22.42
N GLY A 158 -27.63 -22.13 22.78
CA GLY A 158 -26.71 -23.24 23.11
C GLY A 158 -26.28 -23.29 24.58
N SER A 159 -25.51 -24.29 24.96
CA SER A 159 -25.09 -24.55 26.35
C SER A 159 -23.74 -25.25 26.40
N TYR A 160 -22.98 -24.99 27.46
CA TYR A 160 -21.71 -25.65 27.77
C TYR A 160 -21.50 -25.67 29.28
N THR A 161 -20.63 -26.55 29.76
CA THR A 161 -20.30 -26.66 31.18
C THR A 161 -19.64 -25.36 31.66
N GLY A 162 -20.21 -24.74 32.71
CA GLY A 162 -19.68 -23.47 33.25
C GLY A 162 -20.24 -22.21 32.57
N LYS A 163 -21.20 -22.34 31.64
CA LYS A 163 -21.90 -21.18 31.07
C LYS A 163 -22.58 -20.35 32.19
N PRO A 164 -22.30 -19.04 32.29
CA PRO A 164 -22.94 -18.21 33.31
C PRO A 164 -24.44 -18.03 32.99
N ALA A 165 -25.29 -18.20 34.00
CA ALA A 165 -26.74 -17.97 33.88
C ALA A 165 -27.09 -16.49 33.69
N SER A 166 -26.23 -15.60 34.18
CA SER A 166 -26.29 -14.15 33.99
C SER A 166 -24.91 -13.54 34.12
N ARG A 167 -24.67 -12.39 33.48
CA ARG A 167 -23.41 -11.63 33.60
C ARG A 167 -23.66 -10.13 33.49
N GLY A 168 -22.73 -9.33 33.98
CA GLY A 168 -22.69 -7.88 33.74
C GLY A 168 -22.36 -7.57 32.29
N TYR A 169 -22.89 -6.45 31.78
CA TYR A 169 -22.57 -5.96 30.44
C TYR A 169 -22.14 -4.50 30.48
N GLU A 170 -21.03 -4.24 29.79
CA GLU A 170 -20.50 -2.90 29.56
C GLU A 170 -20.36 -2.64 28.06
N PHE A 171 -20.41 -1.37 27.68
CA PHE A 171 -20.24 -0.94 26.31
C PHE A 171 -19.31 0.27 26.29
N SER A 172 -18.35 0.23 25.39
CA SER A 172 -17.49 1.36 25.06
C SER A 172 -17.83 1.77 23.63
N LEU A 173 -18.55 2.88 23.46
CA LEU A 173 -18.97 3.38 22.15
C LEU A 173 -18.09 4.56 21.74
N HIS A 174 -17.35 4.43 20.64
CA HIS A 174 -16.52 5.49 20.08
C HIS A 174 -17.40 6.51 19.36
N VAL A 175 -17.70 7.64 20.01
CA VAL A 175 -18.66 8.66 19.55
C VAL A 175 -18.10 10.06 19.74
N ALA A 176 -18.33 10.95 18.79
CA ALA A 176 -17.75 12.31 18.76
C ALA A 176 -18.42 13.30 19.74
N SER A 177 -19.57 12.96 20.33
CA SER A 177 -20.27 13.86 21.25
C SER A 177 -21.02 13.13 22.35
N ALA A 178 -21.14 13.78 23.50
CA ALA A 178 -21.95 13.28 24.61
C ALA A 178 -23.40 13.05 24.13
N PRO A 179 -24.05 11.94 24.51
CA PRO A 179 -25.45 11.72 24.21
C PRO A 179 -26.36 12.62 25.04
N GLY A 180 -27.55 12.91 24.52
CA GLY A 180 -28.62 13.55 25.27
C GLY A 180 -29.30 12.60 26.27
N ALA A 181 -29.39 11.31 25.93
CA ALA A 181 -29.94 10.28 26.81
C ALA A 181 -29.36 8.90 26.48
N VAL A 182 -29.28 8.03 27.49
CA VAL A 182 -28.94 6.61 27.34
C VAL A 182 -29.97 5.80 28.10
N ALA A 183 -30.46 4.71 27.50
CA ALA A 183 -31.42 3.80 28.12
C ALA A 183 -31.00 2.34 27.92
N ALA A 184 -31.31 1.48 28.89
CA ALA A 184 -31.21 0.03 28.77
C ALA A 184 -32.60 -0.59 29.01
N ASP A 185 -33.08 -1.41 28.07
CA ASP A 185 -34.44 -1.96 28.06
C ASP A 185 -35.53 -0.88 28.26
N GLY A 186 -35.32 0.29 27.65
CA GLY A 186 -36.22 1.45 27.76
C GLY A 186 -36.11 2.23 29.07
N ALA A 187 -35.41 1.72 30.09
CA ALA A 187 -35.17 2.44 31.34
C ALA A 187 -33.96 3.39 31.20
N ALA A 188 -34.14 4.65 31.58
CA ALA A 188 -33.07 5.65 31.51
C ALA A 188 -31.92 5.30 32.47
N LEU A 189 -30.69 5.39 31.96
CA LEU A 189 -29.47 5.22 32.74
C LEU A 189 -28.96 6.58 33.23
N ALA A 190 -28.53 6.61 34.50
CA ALA A 190 -27.99 7.82 35.11
C ALA A 190 -26.62 8.18 34.51
N ARG A 191 -26.45 9.46 34.16
CA ARG A 191 -25.15 10.03 33.81
C ARG A 191 -24.28 10.13 35.06
N GLN A 192 -23.05 9.65 34.96
CA GLN A 192 -22.05 9.73 36.02
C GLN A 192 -21.18 10.97 35.83
N SER A 193 -20.72 11.57 36.94
CA SER A 193 -19.96 12.82 36.93
C SER A 193 -18.47 12.63 36.59
N SER A 194 -17.95 11.42 36.73
CA SER A 194 -16.55 11.07 36.45
C SER A 194 -16.41 9.60 36.08
N LYS A 195 -15.28 9.22 35.50
CA LYS A 195 -14.94 7.81 35.24
C LYS A 195 -14.91 6.98 36.52
N ALA A 196 -14.38 7.54 37.62
CA ALA A 196 -14.37 6.86 38.92
C ALA A 196 -15.78 6.62 39.48
N ALA A 197 -16.70 7.58 39.33
CA ALA A 197 -18.10 7.41 39.72
C ALA A 197 -18.79 6.33 38.86
N TYR A 198 -18.49 6.30 37.57
CA TYR A 198 -18.94 5.23 36.67
C TYR A 198 -18.38 3.86 37.08
N ASP A 199 -17.12 3.77 37.44
CA ASP A 199 -16.48 2.50 37.84
C ASP A 199 -17.10 1.93 39.12
N ALA A 200 -17.46 2.79 40.08
CA ALA A 200 -18.17 2.40 41.29
C ALA A 200 -19.67 2.07 41.08
N ALA A 201 -20.29 2.55 40.01
CA ALA A 201 -21.70 2.35 39.74
C ALA A 201 -22.02 0.95 39.18
N ALA A 202 -23.17 0.39 39.55
CA ALA A 202 -23.69 -0.87 38.99
C ALA A 202 -24.33 -0.68 37.60
N THR A 203 -24.92 0.49 37.36
CA THR A 203 -25.53 0.89 36.09
C THR A 203 -25.33 2.38 35.88
N GLY A 204 -25.27 2.82 34.62
CA GLY A 204 -25.09 4.23 34.30
C GLY A 204 -24.22 4.43 33.07
N TRP A 205 -23.90 5.68 32.76
CA TRP A 205 -23.02 6.00 31.65
C TRP A 205 -22.13 7.19 31.95
N PHE A 206 -20.97 7.24 31.29
CA PHE A 206 -20.01 8.34 31.37
C PHE A 206 -19.43 8.60 29.98
N PHE A 207 -19.32 9.87 29.60
CA PHE A 207 -18.70 10.26 28.34
C PHE A 207 -17.41 11.01 28.61
N ASP A 208 -16.32 10.54 28.01
CA ASP A 208 -15.02 11.18 28.04
C ASP A 208 -14.70 11.78 26.66
N PRO A 209 -14.75 13.11 26.50
CA PRO A 209 -14.40 13.76 25.23
C PRO A 209 -12.90 13.70 24.92
N ALA A 210 -12.03 13.45 25.91
CA ALA A 210 -10.58 13.47 25.75
C ALA A 210 -10.00 12.11 25.36
N ASP A 211 -10.68 11.02 25.68
CA ASP A 211 -10.31 9.67 25.27
C ASP A 211 -10.62 9.48 23.78
N ARG A 212 -9.57 9.45 22.94
CA ARG A 212 -9.63 9.07 21.52
C ARG A 212 -10.70 9.80 20.71
N GLY A 213 -10.85 11.11 20.94
CA GLY A 213 -11.83 11.94 20.23
C GLY A 213 -13.29 11.73 20.66
N GLY A 214 -13.52 10.97 21.74
CA GLY A 214 -14.81 10.79 22.39
C GLY A 214 -15.16 9.32 22.63
N LEU A 215 -15.24 8.93 23.91
CA LEU A 215 -15.61 7.58 24.33
C LEU A 215 -16.78 7.59 25.31
N LEU A 216 -17.85 6.91 24.95
CA LEU A 216 -19.03 6.71 25.80
C LEU A 216 -18.97 5.33 26.46
N TRP A 217 -18.90 5.32 27.78
CA TRP A 217 -18.98 4.14 28.61
C TRP A 217 -20.41 3.93 29.09
N VAL A 218 -20.95 2.71 28.98
CA VAL A 218 -22.30 2.37 29.44
C VAL A 218 -22.27 1.06 30.24
N LYS A 219 -22.91 1.03 31.40
CA LYS A 219 -23.18 -0.18 32.20
C LYS A 219 -24.68 -0.44 32.19
N SER A 220 -25.10 -1.55 31.57
CA SER A 220 -26.51 -1.96 31.59
C SER A 220 -26.88 -2.84 32.79
N GLY A 221 -25.89 -3.18 33.64
CA GLY A 221 -26.06 -4.08 34.77
C GLY A 221 -26.05 -5.56 34.35
N THR A 222 -26.54 -6.42 35.25
CA THR A 222 -26.58 -7.88 35.03
C THR A 222 -27.77 -8.29 34.18
N LYS A 223 -27.54 -9.11 33.14
CA LYS A 223 -28.58 -9.63 32.23
C LYS A 223 -28.44 -11.15 32.07
N SER A 224 -29.57 -11.82 31.89
CA SER A 224 -29.67 -13.28 31.65
C SER A 224 -30.26 -13.63 30.27
N GLY A 225 -30.91 -12.68 29.60
CA GLY A 225 -31.58 -12.86 28.31
C GLY A 225 -31.23 -11.76 27.31
N ALA A 226 -32.06 -11.62 26.27
CA ALA A 226 -31.93 -10.54 25.30
C ALA A 226 -32.26 -9.18 25.93
N PHE A 227 -31.58 -8.13 25.51
CA PHE A 227 -31.78 -6.77 26.00
C PHE A 227 -31.28 -5.74 24.97
N GLY A 228 -31.66 -4.48 25.14
CA GLY A 228 -31.25 -3.39 24.25
C GLY A 228 -30.63 -2.22 25.00
N VAL A 229 -29.67 -1.54 24.36
CA VAL A 229 -29.13 -0.24 24.79
C VAL A 229 -29.36 0.78 23.69
N THR A 230 -29.97 1.91 24.04
CA THR A 230 -30.25 3.01 23.11
C THR A 230 -29.54 4.28 23.58
N VAL A 231 -28.76 4.88 22.69
CA VAL A 231 -28.00 6.11 22.89
C VAL A 231 -28.56 7.16 21.94
N THR A 232 -29.23 8.18 22.48
CA THR A 232 -29.95 9.19 21.69
C THR A 232 -29.19 10.53 21.70
N GLY A 233 -29.09 11.17 20.53
CA GLY A 233 -28.51 12.51 20.41
C GLY A 233 -27.00 12.54 20.59
N THR A 234 -26.31 11.47 20.17
CA THR A 234 -24.85 11.45 20.06
C THR A 234 -24.45 11.65 18.59
N SER A 235 -23.15 11.65 18.29
CA SER A 235 -22.63 11.78 16.93
C SER A 235 -21.61 10.69 16.64
N VAL A 236 -21.75 10.01 15.51
CA VAL A 236 -20.74 9.09 14.99
C VAL A 236 -19.62 9.91 14.31
N PRO A 237 -18.33 9.67 14.61
CA PRO A 237 -17.23 10.41 14.00
C PRO A 237 -17.33 10.42 12.47
N ALA A 238 -17.16 11.60 11.87
CA ALA A 238 -16.95 11.69 10.43
C ALA A 238 -15.60 11.07 10.06
N ALA A 239 -15.47 10.63 8.82
CA ALA A 239 -14.24 10.06 8.29
C ALA A 239 -13.57 11.09 7.39
N ASP A 240 -12.34 11.49 7.73
CA ASP A 240 -11.52 12.34 6.88
C ASP A 240 -11.01 11.52 5.69
N PRO A 241 -10.85 12.06 4.48
CA PRO A 241 -10.15 11.33 3.42
C PRO A 241 -8.75 10.93 3.90
N VAL A 242 -8.27 9.74 3.49
CA VAL A 242 -6.85 9.39 3.72
C VAL A 242 -5.98 10.50 3.12
N PRO A 243 -5.06 11.11 3.89
CA PRO A 243 -4.25 12.22 3.41
C PRO A 243 -3.55 11.86 2.10
N THR A 244 -3.82 12.61 1.03
CA THR A 244 -3.25 12.40 -0.31
C THR A 244 -1.84 12.98 -0.47
N ALA A 245 -1.13 13.22 0.63
CA ALA A 245 0.18 13.84 0.58
C ALA A 245 1.19 12.84 0.00
N SER A 246 1.69 13.13 -1.20
CA SER A 246 2.81 12.39 -1.77
C SER A 246 4.06 12.56 -0.92
N THR A 247 4.80 11.48 -0.77
CA THR A 247 6.05 11.44 0.00
C THR A 247 7.24 11.45 -0.96
N PRO A 248 8.46 11.74 -0.47
CA PRO A 248 9.66 11.54 -1.26
C PRO A 248 9.76 10.09 -1.76
N VAL A 249 9.94 9.92 -3.06
CA VAL A 249 10.17 8.61 -3.68
C VAL A 249 11.55 8.10 -3.23
N PRO A 250 11.68 6.89 -2.64
CA PRO A 250 12.97 6.39 -2.16
C PRO A 250 14.00 6.23 -3.28
N GLN A 251 15.13 6.94 -3.19
CA GLN A 251 16.23 6.86 -4.16
C GLN A 251 17.07 5.58 -4.03
N SER A 252 16.93 4.82 -2.94
CA SER A 252 17.74 3.60 -2.68
C SER A 252 17.57 2.49 -3.73
N ALA A 253 16.46 2.50 -4.47
CA ALA A 253 16.18 1.57 -5.55
C ALA A 253 16.47 2.15 -6.96
N TRP A 254 16.89 3.42 -7.06
CA TRP A 254 17.05 4.09 -8.34
C TRP A 254 18.30 3.63 -9.08
N THR A 255 18.19 3.51 -10.41
CA THR A 255 19.33 3.20 -11.27
C THR A 255 19.36 4.10 -12.50
N LEU A 256 20.58 4.43 -12.96
CA LEU A 256 20.75 5.22 -14.18
C LEU A 256 20.36 4.38 -15.39
N VAL A 257 19.39 4.84 -16.18
CA VAL A 257 19.09 4.26 -17.50
C VAL A 257 20.08 4.79 -18.52
N SER A 258 20.21 6.12 -18.61
CA SER A 258 21.15 6.78 -19.51
C SER A 258 21.31 8.27 -19.16
N ALA A 259 22.45 8.86 -19.52
CA ALA A 259 22.61 10.30 -19.69
C ALA A 259 23.29 10.54 -21.04
N ASP A 260 22.95 11.63 -21.73
CA ASP A 260 23.52 11.94 -23.04
C ASP A 260 24.94 12.51 -22.96
N SER A 261 25.31 13.09 -21.82
CA SER A 261 26.65 13.63 -21.56
C SER A 261 27.00 13.54 -20.07
N GLN A 262 28.29 13.32 -19.77
CA GLN A 262 28.83 13.37 -18.41
C GLN A 262 30.33 13.71 -18.45
N GLU A 263 30.78 14.52 -17.51
CA GLU A 263 32.19 14.85 -17.32
C GLU A 263 32.82 13.83 -16.37
N THR A 264 33.67 12.96 -16.89
CA THR A 264 34.38 11.96 -16.08
C THR A 264 35.89 11.98 -16.33
N ALA A 265 36.39 12.92 -17.14
CA ALA A 265 37.80 13.02 -17.49
C ALA A 265 38.55 14.01 -16.60
N ALA A 266 37.95 15.17 -16.33
CA ALA A 266 38.54 16.24 -15.51
C ALA A 266 37.96 16.35 -14.09
N GLU A 267 36.76 15.79 -13.85
CA GLU A 267 36.10 15.77 -12.53
C GLU A 267 35.20 14.54 -12.37
N ASN A 268 34.67 14.32 -11.16
CA ASN A 268 33.66 13.30 -10.89
C ASN A 268 32.25 13.85 -11.18
N GLY A 269 31.96 14.13 -12.44
CA GLY A 269 30.67 14.64 -12.93
C GLY A 269 29.73 13.54 -13.44
N ALA A 270 29.84 12.31 -12.94
CA ALA A 270 29.06 11.17 -13.40
C ALA A 270 27.55 11.36 -13.18
N ALA A 271 26.72 10.93 -14.14
CA ALA A 271 25.27 11.16 -14.07
C ALA A 271 24.57 10.51 -12.85
N LYS A 272 25.15 9.43 -12.31
CA LYS A 272 24.65 8.75 -11.11
C LYS A 272 24.70 9.63 -9.85
N ASN A 273 25.61 10.59 -9.81
CA ASN A 273 25.77 11.52 -8.69
C ASN A 273 24.55 12.44 -8.54
N ALA A 274 23.69 12.57 -9.57
CA ALA A 274 22.49 13.38 -9.48
C ALA A 274 21.38 12.78 -8.58
N PHE A 275 21.55 11.58 -8.01
CA PHE A 275 20.53 10.93 -7.17
C PHE A 275 21.16 9.94 -6.19
N ASP A 276 22.39 10.20 -5.74
CA ASP A 276 23.10 9.34 -4.80
C ASP A 276 22.87 9.72 -3.33
N GLY A 277 22.13 10.81 -3.08
CA GLY A 277 21.81 11.32 -1.75
C GLY A 277 22.95 12.15 -1.14
N ASN A 278 23.99 12.47 -1.91
CA ASN A 278 25.13 13.27 -1.47
C ASN A 278 25.20 14.62 -2.22
N PRO A 279 24.74 15.72 -1.59
CA PRO A 279 24.71 17.04 -2.23
C PRO A 279 26.10 17.65 -2.53
N ALA A 280 27.18 17.01 -2.06
CA ALA A 280 28.56 17.43 -2.36
C ALA A 280 29.08 16.87 -3.70
N THR A 281 28.38 15.90 -4.30
CA THR A 281 28.69 15.40 -5.65
C THR A 281 27.72 16.01 -6.66
N LEU A 282 28.02 15.88 -7.96
CA LEU A 282 27.11 16.31 -9.01
C LEU A 282 27.24 15.48 -10.27
N TRP A 283 26.15 15.39 -11.02
CA TRP A 283 26.22 15.21 -12.45
C TRP A 283 26.65 16.52 -13.09
N HIS A 284 27.59 16.48 -14.03
CA HIS A 284 27.92 17.59 -14.90
C HIS A 284 28.12 17.06 -16.31
N THR A 285 27.61 17.72 -17.34
CA THR A 285 27.85 17.36 -18.74
C THR A 285 29.30 17.63 -19.13
N ALA A 286 29.87 16.82 -20.03
CA ALA A 286 31.26 16.94 -20.47
C ALA A 286 31.60 18.37 -20.91
N TRP A 287 32.70 18.90 -20.38
CA TRP A 287 33.23 20.23 -20.71
C TRP A 287 34.71 20.22 -21.03
N SER A 288 35.46 19.21 -20.57
CA SER A 288 36.91 19.13 -20.69
C SER A 288 37.38 18.40 -21.96
N SER A 289 36.52 17.57 -22.54
CA SER A 289 36.85 16.71 -23.68
C SER A 289 36.19 17.20 -24.97
N GLY A 290 36.98 17.84 -25.83
CA GLY A 290 36.52 18.34 -27.13
C GLY A 290 35.55 19.52 -27.03
N THR A 291 34.81 19.78 -28.10
CA THR A 291 33.76 20.81 -28.12
C THR A 291 32.53 20.32 -27.34
N PRO A 292 32.08 21.05 -26.30
CA PRO A 292 30.88 20.66 -25.55
C PRO A 292 29.67 20.50 -26.47
N ALA A 293 28.93 19.40 -26.29
CA ALA A 293 27.69 19.17 -27.03
C ALA A 293 26.68 20.27 -26.75
N ALA A 294 25.86 20.61 -27.74
CA ALA A 294 24.82 21.63 -27.59
C ALA A 294 23.64 21.10 -26.75
N LEU A 295 22.98 22.00 -26.02
CA LEU A 295 21.69 21.71 -25.37
C LEU A 295 20.62 21.32 -26.42
N PRO A 296 19.61 20.52 -26.06
CA PRO A 296 19.28 20.06 -24.71
C PRO A 296 20.08 18.85 -24.23
N HIS A 297 20.28 18.77 -22.91
CA HIS A 297 20.85 17.60 -22.23
C HIS A 297 19.79 16.84 -21.45
N GLU A 298 20.01 15.55 -21.17
CA GLU A 298 19.03 14.73 -20.47
C GLU A 298 19.61 13.60 -19.63
N ILE A 299 18.87 13.28 -18.58
CA ILE A 299 19.10 12.11 -17.74
C ILE A 299 17.82 11.28 -17.64
N ARG A 300 17.96 9.95 -17.72
CA ARG A 300 16.89 8.97 -17.62
C ARG A 300 17.18 8.04 -16.45
N ILE A 301 16.21 7.86 -15.56
CA ILE A 301 16.36 7.13 -14.29
C ILE A 301 15.23 6.10 -14.18
N ASP A 302 15.57 4.87 -13.78
CA ASP A 302 14.61 3.85 -13.34
C ASP A 302 14.41 4.02 -11.84
N LEU A 303 13.16 4.20 -11.42
CA LEU A 303 12.79 4.43 -10.02
C LEU A 303 12.76 3.13 -9.19
N GLY A 304 12.99 1.97 -9.82
CA GLY A 304 12.98 0.63 -9.20
C GLY A 304 11.58 0.06 -8.95
N ALA A 305 10.55 0.91 -8.93
CA ALA A 305 9.13 0.56 -8.84
C ALA A 305 8.27 1.61 -9.58
N ARG A 306 6.98 1.34 -9.77
CA ARG A 306 6.04 2.33 -10.31
C ARG A 306 5.59 3.28 -9.23
N TYR A 307 5.52 4.56 -9.58
CA TYR A 307 4.97 5.60 -8.73
C TYR A 307 3.99 6.46 -9.53
N ALA A 308 2.91 6.93 -8.89
CA ALA A 308 2.19 8.09 -9.39
C ALA A 308 2.91 9.35 -8.87
N VAL A 309 3.82 9.84 -9.72
CA VAL A 309 4.71 10.97 -9.47
C VAL A 309 3.93 12.26 -9.63
N ASP A 310 4.07 13.18 -8.69
CA ASP A 310 3.40 14.49 -8.70
C ASP A 310 4.32 15.69 -8.39
N GLY A 311 5.61 15.44 -8.19
CA GLY A 311 6.59 16.50 -8.01
C GLY A 311 8.02 16.07 -8.32
N LEU A 312 8.84 17.06 -8.68
CA LEU A 312 10.28 16.95 -8.92
C LEU A 312 11.02 17.95 -8.03
N GLY A 313 12.03 17.49 -7.33
CA GLY A 313 13.04 18.33 -6.69
C GLY A 313 14.31 18.38 -7.52
N TYR A 314 14.93 19.55 -7.60
CA TYR A 314 16.20 19.80 -8.26
C TYR A 314 17.10 20.63 -7.34
N LEU A 315 18.24 20.07 -6.97
CA LEU A 315 19.31 20.78 -6.29
C LEU A 315 20.41 21.10 -7.32
N PRO A 316 20.62 22.38 -7.64
CA PRO A 316 21.76 22.83 -8.43
C PRO A 316 23.11 22.44 -7.78
N ARG A 317 24.20 22.44 -8.55
CA ARG A 317 25.56 22.23 -8.02
C ARG A 317 25.86 23.08 -6.77
N GLN A 318 26.54 22.49 -5.78
CA GLN A 318 26.85 23.11 -4.47
C GLN A 318 28.34 23.44 -4.27
N ASP A 319 29.16 23.25 -5.29
CA ASP A 319 30.62 23.42 -5.27
C ASP A 319 31.10 24.88 -5.44
N GLY A 320 30.18 25.84 -5.38
CA GLY A 320 30.45 27.27 -5.63
C GLY A 320 30.47 27.63 -7.11
N GLY A 321 30.43 26.66 -8.02
CA GLY A 321 30.26 26.89 -9.45
C GLY A 321 28.85 27.33 -9.82
N VAL A 322 28.73 27.96 -11.00
CA VAL A 322 27.43 28.43 -11.53
C VAL A 322 27.09 27.84 -12.89
N ASN A 323 28.08 27.32 -13.63
CA ASN A 323 27.86 26.76 -14.96
C ASN A 323 27.00 25.50 -14.89
N GLY A 324 26.13 25.35 -15.88
CA GLY A 324 25.32 24.14 -16.04
C GLY A 324 24.09 24.09 -15.14
N ARG A 325 23.73 25.16 -14.44
CA ARG A 325 22.45 25.14 -13.72
C ARG A 325 21.32 25.02 -14.74
N ILE A 326 20.45 24.03 -14.58
CA ILE A 326 19.30 23.84 -15.47
C ILE A 326 18.44 25.10 -15.44
N GLY A 327 18.15 25.66 -16.60
CA GLY A 327 17.20 26.76 -16.81
C GLY A 327 15.85 26.19 -17.23
N GLY A 328 15.55 26.28 -18.53
CA GLY A 328 14.35 25.66 -19.13
C GLY A 328 14.41 24.14 -18.99
N TYR A 329 13.28 23.51 -18.66
CA TYR A 329 13.22 22.06 -18.46
C TYR A 329 11.93 21.43 -19.00
N GLU A 330 12.01 20.12 -19.23
CA GLU A 330 10.88 19.21 -19.43
C GLU A 330 11.04 17.98 -18.53
N VAL A 331 9.97 17.60 -17.84
CA VAL A 331 9.91 16.42 -16.97
C VAL A 331 8.97 15.40 -17.61
N TYR A 332 9.40 14.14 -17.68
CA TYR A 332 8.60 13.04 -18.18
C TYR A 332 8.60 11.88 -17.20
N VAL A 333 7.44 11.23 -17.09
CA VAL A 333 7.26 9.99 -16.33
C VAL A 333 6.63 8.98 -17.27
N SER A 334 7.14 7.74 -17.32
CA SER A 334 6.62 6.70 -18.23
C SER A 334 6.89 5.30 -17.68
N ASP A 335 6.16 4.30 -18.18
CA ASP A 335 6.50 2.88 -18.04
C ASP A 335 7.41 2.38 -19.18
N SER A 336 7.71 3.23 -20.16
CA SER A 336 8.61 2.95 -21.27
C SER A 336 9.84 3.86 -21.22
N THR A 337 10.97 3.36 -21.68
CA THR A 337 12.22 4.13 -21.84
C THR A 337 12.34 4.79 -23.22
N THR A 338 11.43 4.45 -24.14
CA THR A 338 11.42 4.93 -25.53
C THR A 338 10.21 5.80 -25.84
N ASP A 339 9.03 5.44 -25.33
CA ASP A 339 7.82 6.24 -25.46
C ASP A 339 7.51 6.97 -24.14
N TRP A 340 7.73 8.28 -24.15
CA TRP A 340 7.57 9.13 -22.98
C TRP A 340 6.21 9.84 -22.95
N GLY A 341 5.49 9.88 -24.07
CA GLY A 341 4.36 10.78 -24.28
C GLY A 341 4.73 12.26 -24.04
N PRO A 342 3.74 13.12 -23.75
CA PRO A 342 3.99 14.53 -23.44
C PRO A 342 4.66 14.72 -22.06
N PRO A 343 5.39 15.83 -21.86
CA PRO A 343 5.97 16.16 -20.56
C PRO A 343 4.87 16.37 -19.51
N VAL A 344 5.12 15.90 -18.29
CA VAL A 344 4.26 16.08 -17.12
C VAL A 344 4.47 17.44 -16.44
N ALA A 345 5.59 18.09 -16.73
CA ALA A 345 5.86 19.47 -16.35
C ALA A 345 6.87 20.09 -17.32
N THR A 346 6.73 21.38 -17.56
CA THR A 346 7.67 22.21 -18.30
C THR A 346 7.79 23.56 -17.59
N GLY A 347 8.95 24.19 -17.64
CA GLY A 347 9.12 25.50 -17.03
C GLY A 347 10.57 25.95 -17.05
N THR A 348 10.89 26.91 -16.18
CA THR A 348 12.23 27.46 -16.01
C THR A 348 12.60 27.47 -14.53
N PHE A 349 13.77 26.96 -14.20
CA PHE A 349 14.38 27.10 -12.86
C PHE A 349 15.11 28.44 -12.75
N ALA A 350 15.14 29.01 -11.54
CA ALA A 350 15.90 30.21 -11.26
C ALA A 350 17.41 29.91 -11.24
N ASP A 351 18.24 30.87 -11.68
CA ASP A 351 19.69 30.79 -11.58
C ASP A 351 20.16 31.02 -10.13
N THR A 352 20.04 30.00 -9.30
CA THR A 352 20.43 30.01 -7.89
C THR A 352 21.05 28.67 -7.50
N ALA A 353 21.76 28.63 -6.37
CA ALA A 353 22.21 27.39 -5.74
C ALA A 353 21.13 26.76 -4.83
N ALA A 354 20.06 27.49 -4.52
CA ALA A 354 18.99 26.98 -3.66
C ALA A 354 18.24 25.80 -4.31
N ALA A 355 17.79 24.86 -3.47
CA ALA A 355 16.93 23.76 -3.90
C ALA A 355 15.62 24.31 -4.51
N GLN A 356 15.18 23.69 -5.59
CA GLN A 356 14.00 24.09 -6.34
C GLN A 356 13.04 22.91 -6.46
N SER A 357 11.74 23.19 -6.51
CA SER A 357 10.72 22.17 -6.66
C SER A 357 9.70 22.55 -7.73
N VAL A 358 9.20 21.53 -8.41
CA VAL A 358 8.20 21.63 -9.47
C VAL A 358 7.08 20.67 -9.14
N ARG A 359 5.84 21.17 -9.17
CA ARG A 359 4.66 20.30 -9.14
C ARG A 359 4.38 19.81 -10.56
N THR A 360 4.21 18.51 -10.73
CA THR A 360 3.87 17.92 -12.04
C THR A 360 2.37 17.65 -12.14
N ALA A 361 1.87 17.51 -13.37
CA ALA A 361 0.62 16.78 -13.57
C ALA A 361 0.85 15.33 -13.09
N PRO A 362 0.03 14.81 -12.15
CA PRO A 362 0.26 13.47 -11.61
C PRO A 362 0.26 12.42 -12.72
N LYS A 363 1.35 11.65 -12.85
CA LYS A 363 1.47 10.59 -13.85
C LYS A 363 2.07 9.35 -13.22
N THR A 364 1.48 8.20 -13.54
CA THR A 364 2.00 6.89 -13.15
C THR A 364 3.08 6.45 -14.12
N GLY A 365 4.21 6.01 -13.58
CA GLY A 365 5.29 5.41 -14.36
C GLY A 365 6.42 4.90 -13.47
N ARG A 366 7.34 4.14 -14.07
CA ARG A 366 8.55 3.62 -13.43
C ARG A 366 9.80 4.41 -13.79
N TYR A 367 9.81 5.09 -14.93
CA TYR A 367 10.96 5.81 -15.43
C TYR A 367 10.73 7.32 -15.34
N LEU A 368 11.78 8.04 -14.98
CA LEU A 368 11.89 9.50 -15.04
C LEU A 368 12.81 9.88 -16.20
N ARG A 369 12.46 10.89 -16.97
CA ARG A 369 13.36 11.62 -17.87
C ARG A 369 13.27 13.11 -17.57
N LEU A 370 14.42 13.72 -17.28
CA LEU A 370 14.56 15.16 -17.13
C LEU A 370 15.38 15.68 -18.30
N ARG A 371 14.84 16.62 -19.07
CA ARG A 371 15.55 17.32 -20.14
C ARG A 371 15.83 18.76 -19.72
N ALA A 372 17.09 19.16 -19.74
CA ALA A 372 17.54 20.53 -19.59
C ALA A 372 17.58 21.19 -20.97
N LEU A 373 16.68 22.14 -21.21
CA LEU A 373 16.54 22.86 -22.48
C LEU A 373 17.48 24.06 -22.60
N THR A 374 17.72 24.76 -21.50
CA THR A 374 18.64 25.90 -21.43
C THR A 374 19.50 25.84 -20.17
N GLU A 375 20.64 26.54 -20.18
CA GLU A 375 21.39 26.85 -18.96
C GLU A 375 20.83 28.14 -18.35
N ALA A 376 20.61 28.17 -17.04
CA ALA A 376 19.85 29.20 -16.33
C ALA A 376 20.44 30.61 -16.47
N GLY A 377 21.76 30.73 -16.61
CA GLY A 377 22.47 31.99 -16.79
C GLY A 377 22.91 32.28 -18.23
N GLY A 378 22.58 31.42 -19.20
CA GLY A 378 23.03 31.54 -20.58
C GLY A 378 24.55 31.43 -20.77
N ARG A 379 25.25 30.72 -19.88
CA ARG A 379 26.72 30.69 -19.82
C ARG A 379 27.38 29.76 -20.83
N GLY A 380 26.62 28.81 -21.36
CA GLY A 380 27.09 27.82 -22.31
C GLY A 380 26.15 26.62 -22.35
N PRO A 381 26.51 25.57 -23.08
CA PRO A 381 25.61 24.45 -23.31
C PRO A 381 25.67 23.39 -22.21
N TRP A 382 26.05 23.74 -20.98
CA TRP A 382 26.26 22.73 -19.93
C TRP A 382 24.99 22.45 -19.13
N THR A 383 24.96 21.30 -18.47
CA THR A 383 23.95 20.90 -17.49
C THR A 383 24.61 20.24 -16.29
N SER A 384 24.08 20.49 -15.11
CA SER A 384 24.56 19.96 -13.84
C SER A 384 23.42 19.82 -12.85
N ALA A 385 23.51 18.83 -11.98
CA ALA A 385 22.59 18.64 -10.86
C ALA A 385 23.35 17.96 -9.72
N ALA A 386 23.26 18.52 -8.52
CA ALA A 386 23.75 17.86 -7.31
C ALA A 386 22.76 16.77 -6.87
N GLU A 387 21.46 17.07 -6.85
CA GLU A 387 20.42 16.09 -6.51
C GLU A 387 19.15 16.28 -7.35
N ILE A 388 18.52 15.17 -7.68
CA ILE A 388 17.22 15.05 -8.32
C ILE A 388 16.38 14.14 -7.42
N SER A 389 15.26 14.66 -6.93
CA SER A 389 14.30 13.91 -6.12
C SER A 389 12.92 13.94 -6.75
N LEU A 390 12.05 13.00 -6.36
CA LEU A 390 10.65 13.00 -6.77
C LEU A 390 9.75 12.95 -5.55
N THR A 391 8.56 13.52 -5.66
CA THR A 391 7.43 13.17 -4.79
C THR A 391 6.43 12.32 -5.57
N GLY A 392 5.86 11.33 -4.89
CA GLY A 392 4.83 10.50 -5.46
C GLY A 392 4.32 9.47 -4.48
N ARG A 393 3.49 8.57 -4.99
CA ARG A 393 2.95 7.42 -4.26
C ARG A 393 3.26 6.14 -5.01
N ALA A 394 3.57 5.04 -4.32
CA ALA A 394 3.74 3.75 -4.97
C ALA A 394 2.47 3.38 -5.78
N ALA A 395 2.67 2.78 -6.95
CA ALA A 395 1.60 2.37 -7.85
C ALA A 395 1.75 0.88 -8.22
N PRO A 396 0.64 0.14 -8.38
CA PRO A 396 0.68 -1.25 -8.83
C PRO A 396 1.27 -1.36 -10.24
N LEU A 397 1.76 -2.55 -10.65
CA LEU A 397 2.19 -2.84 -12.04
C LEU A 397 1.02 -2.76 -13.04
N PRO A 398 1.27 -2.56 -14.36
CA PRO A 398 0.18 -2.39 -15.32
C PRO A 398 -0.55 -3.72 -15.47
N ALA A 399 -1.88 -3.68 -15.45
CA ALA A 399 -2.70 -4.82 -15.88
C ALA A 399 -2.66 -4.89 -17.40
N ASP A 400 -2.45 -6.08 -17.95
CA ASP A 400 -2.55 -6.38 -19.39
C ASP A 400 -1.61 -5.55 -20.27
N ALA A 401 -0.31 -5.85 -20.26
CA ALA A 401 0.74 -5.10 -20.94
C ALA A 401 1.57 -5.99 -21.89
N THR A 402 2.18 -5.36 -22.87
CA THR A 402 3.13 -5.97 -23.78
C THR A 402 4.49 -6.12 -23.08
N LEU A 403 5.06 -7.33 -23.07
CA LEU A 403 6.36 -7.59 -22.45
C LEU A 403 7.48 -7.48 -23.51
N VAL A 404 8.18 -6.35 -23.51
CA VAL A 404 9.18 -5.99 -24.56
C VAL A 404 10.59 -6.27 -24.08
N GLN A 405 11.40 -6.96 -24.89
CA GLN A 405 12.80 -7.25 -24.61
C GLN A 405 13.70 -6.08 -25.03
N ALA A 406 14.60 -5.65 -24.15
CA ALA A 406 15.45 -4.49 -24.40
C ALA A 406 16.49 -4.70 -25.53
N ALA A 407 17.00 -5.93 -25.73
CA ALA A 407 18.00 -6.21 -26.77
C ALA A 407 17.48 -6.07 -28.21
N SER A 408 16.18 -6.30 -28.43
CA SER A 408 15.59 -6.44 -29.75
C SER A 408 14.41 -5.50 -30.01
N ALA A 409 13.88 -4.87 -28.96
CA ALA A 409 12.59 -4.16 -28.97
C ALA A 409 11.42 -5.03 -29.46
N ARG A 410 11.54 -6.35 -29.36
CA ARG A 410 10.50 -7.34 -29.69
C ARG A 410 9.78 -7.84 -28.45
N CYS A 411 8.65 -8.48 -28.67
CA CYS A 411 7.70 -8.83 -27.64
C CYS A 411 7.71 -10.33 -27.33
N ALA A 412 7.46 -10.68 -26.06
CA ALA A 412 7.10 -12.04 -25.72
C ALA A 412 5.74 -12.36 -26.35
N ASP A 413 5.70 -13.44 -27.14
CA ASP A 413 4.60 -13.80 -28.03
C ASP A 413 4.23 -15.26 -27.83
N LEU A 414 2.93 -15.55 -27.78
CA LEU A 414 2.41 -16.91 -27.93
C LEU A 414 2.27 -17.24 -29.42
N PRO A 415 3.14 -18.09 -29.97
CA PRO A 415 3.18 -18.32 -31.41
C PRO A 415 1.83 -18.86 -31.90
N HIS A 416 1.30 -18.25 -32.95
CA HIS A 416 -0.02 -18.57 -33.52
C HIS A 416 -1.18 -18.49 -32.50
N SER A 417 -1.04 -17.67 -31.45
CA SER A 417 -2.00 -17.58 -30.34
C SER A 417 -2.22 -18.90 -29.60
N ALA A 418 -1.24 -19.81 -29.62
CA ALA A 418 -1.36 -21.11 -28.97
C ALA A 418 -1.37 -20.98 -27.43
N THR A 419 -2.43 -21.50 -26.81
CA THR A 419 -2.64 -21.48 -25.35
C THR A 419 -2.54 -22.87 -24.70
N THR A 420 -2.07 -23.87 -25.46
CA THR A 420 -1.94 -25.24 -24.94
C THR A 420 -0.78 -25.31 -23.94
N PRO A 421 -0.98 -25.84 -22.70
CA PRO A 421 0.12 -26.03 -21.76
C PRO A 421 1.30 -26.81 -22.37
N GLY A 422 2.51 -26.30 -22.18
CA GLY A 422 3.73 -26.78 -22.83
C GLY A 422 4.15 -25.96 -24.04
N THR A 423 3.32 -25.03 -24.55
CA THR A 423 3.73 -24.10 -25.61
C THR A 423 4.90 -23.23 -25.12
N VAL A 424 5.92 -23.08 -25.95
CA VAL A 424 7.06 -22.21 -25.69
C VAL A 424 6.76 -20.82 -26.26
N PRO A 425 6.71 -19.76 -25.42
CA PRO A 425 6.64 -18.41 -25.94
C PRO A 425 7.90 -18.07 -26.73
N THR A 426 7.72 -17.24 -27.74
CA THR A 426 8.81 -16.78 -28.60
C THR A 426 8.95 -15.26 -28.53
N LEU A 427 10.11 -14.77 -28.93
CA LEU A 427 10.31 -13.38 -29.25
C LEU A 427 9.73 -13.10 -30.64
N TYR A 428 8.89 -12.07 -30.77
CA TYR A 428 8.31 -11.71 -32.07
C TYR A 428 8.13 -10.19 -32.19
N THR A 429 8.10 -9.69 -33.42
CA THR A 429 7.81 -8.30 -33.74
C THR A 429 6.52 -7.85 -33.03
N CYS A 430 6.61 -6.76 -32.27
CA CYS A 430 5.51 -6.23 -31.47
C CYS A 430 4.37 -5.73 -32.37
N HIS A 431 3.19 -6.33 -32.25
CA HIS A 431 1.98 -5.94 -32.96
C HIS A 431 0.78 -5.73 -32.02
N GLY A 432 0.96 -5.94 -30.70
CA GLY A 432 -0.04 -5.62 -29.67
C GLY A 432 -1.28 -6.52 -29.65
N GLY A 433 -1.25 -7.62 -30.40
CA GLY A 433 -2.34 -8.59 -30.45
C GLY A 433 -2.49 -9.34 -29.12
N PRO A 434 -3.65 -9.97 -28.86
CA PRO A 434 -3.91 -10.63 -27.57
C PRO A 434 -2.87 -11.68 -27.15
N ASN A 435 -2.18 -12.30 -28.10
CA ASN A 435 -1.11 -13.26 -27.88
C ASN A 435 0.23 -12.63 -27.44
N GLN A 436 0.34 -11.30 -27.43
CA GLN A 436 1.49 -10.54 -26.93
C GLN A 436 1.16 -9.75 -25.65
N ARG A 437 -0.03 -9.95 -25.10
CA ARG A 437 -0.49 -9.27 -23.90
C ARG A 437 -0.33 -10.15 -22.67
N TRP A 438 0.30 -9.59 -21.66
CA TRP A 438 0.74 -10.26 -20.46
C TRP A 438 0.42 -9.41 -19.23
N SER A 439 -0.07 -10.03 -18.18
CA SER A 439 -0.21 -9.38 -16.87
C SER A 439 0.77 -10.00 -15.90
N LEU A 440 1.57 -9.18 -15.20
CA LEU A 440 2.27 -9.64 -14.02
C LEU A 440 1.34 -9.46 -12.81
N THR A 441 0.77 -10.56 -12.35
CA THR A 441 -0.10 -10.57 -11.18
C THR A 441 0.69 -10.32 -9.91
N ALA A 442 -0.03 -9.93 -8.87
CA ALA A 442 0.52 -9.67 -7.56
C ALA A 442 1.20 -10.89 -6.91
N GLU A 443 0.75 -12.11 -7.23
CA GLU A 443 1.41 -13.35 -6.79
C GLU A 443 2.64 -13.68 -7.63
N GLY A 444 3.11 -12.76 -8.49
CA GLY A 444 4.24 -12.98 -9.37
C GLY A 444 3.93 -13.85 -10.59
N ARG A 445 2.67 -14.09 -10.95
CA ARG A 445 2.37 -14.87 -12.16
C ARG A 445 2.40 -13.97 -13.38
N VAL A 446 3.03 -14.40 -14.46
CA VAL A 446 2.95 -13.71 -15.75
C VAL A 446 1.87 -14.41 -16.56
N THR A 447 0.66 -13.86 -16.62
CA THR A 447 -0.49 -14.48 -17.29
C THR A 447 -0.68 -13.93 -18.68
N GLY A 448 -0.87 -14.80 -19.67
CA GLY A 448 -1.10 -14.44 -21.07
C GLY A 448 -2.49 -14.85 -21.57
N LEU A 449 -2.65 -14.84 -22.90
CA LEU A 449 -3.88 -15.23 -23.60
C LEU A 449 -4.44 -16.57 -23.08
N GLY A 450 -5.76 -16.62 -22.84
CA GLY A 450 -6.42 -17.82 -22.33
C GLY A 450 -6.16 -18.14 -20.85
N GLY A 451 -5.56 -17.21 -20.10
CA GLY A 451 -5.34 -17.38 -18.65
C GLY A 451 -4.20 -18.34 -18.31
N VAL A 452 -3.30 -18.58 -19.26
CA VAL A 452 -2.09 -19.40 -19.07
C VAL A 452 -1.02 -18.63 -18.31
N CYS A 453 -0.12 -19.33 -17.62
CA CYS A 453 0.98 -18.73 -16.88
C CYS A 453 2.33 -19.08 -17.50
N LEU A 454 3.23 -18.09 -17.59
CA LEU A 454 4.64 -18.32 -17.87
C LEU A 454 5.26 -19.16 -16.75
N ASP A 455 5.89 -20.26 -17.12
CA ASP A 455 6.40 -21.27 -16.22
C ASP A 455 7.87 -21.56 -16.54
N GLY A 456 8.72 -21.13 -15.62
CA GLY A 456 10.14 -21.44 -15.58
C GLY A 456 10.42 -22.48 -14.50
N THR A 457 9.65 -23.55 -14.36
CA THR A 457 10.04 -24.65 -13.47
C THR A 457 11.19 -25.43 -14.09
N ASP A 458 11.06 -25.72 -15.39
CA ASP A 458 12.10 -26.37 -16.17
C ASP A 458 13.21 -25.37 -16.56
N ALA A 459 14.45 -25.86 -16.71
CA ALA A 459 15.61 -25.00 -17.00
C ALA A 459 15.55 -24.41 -18.42
N ALA A 460 15.04 -25.17 -19.39
CA ALA A 460 14.79 -24.75 -20.76
C ALA A 460 13.90 -25.76 -21.49
N PRO A 461 13.00 -25.33 -22.40
CA PRO A 461 12.56 -23.94 -22.59
C PRO A 461 11.62 -23.47 -21.46
N VAL A 462 11.40 -22.16 -21.35
CA VAL A 462 10.27 -21.64 -20.56
C VAL A 462 8.99 -21.96 -21.33
N THR A 463 7.97 -22.46 -20.63
CA THR A 463 6.70 -22.84 -21.26
C THR A 463 5.55 -22.06 -20.65
N ILE A 464 4.39 -22.06 -21.30
CA ILE A 464 3.14 -21.74 -20.62
C ILE A 464 2.54 -22.99 -19.98
N ARG A 465 1.93 -22.85 -18.82
CA ARG A 465 1.20 -23.92 -18.12
C ARG A 465 -0.11 -23.37 -17.56
N THR A 466 -0.98 -24.27 -17.12
CA THR A 466 -2.11 -23.88 -16.26
C THR A 466 -1.55 -23.18 -15.01
N CYS A 467 -2.13 -22.03 -14.67
CA CYS A 467 -1.71 -21.28 -13.50
C CYS A 467 -1.92 -22.08 -12.21
N GLY A 468 -0.89 -22.15 -11.37
CA GLY A 468 -0.87 -22.96 -10.16
C GLY A 468 0.05 -22.41 -9.07
N ALA A 469 0.44 -23.28 -8.15
CA ALA A 469 1.29 -22.95 -7.01
C ALA A 469 2.79 -23.24 -7.26
N ALA A 470 3.17 -23.69 -8.47
CA ALA A 470 4.55 -23.98 -8.82
C ALA A 470 5.42 -22.73 -8.62
N THR A 471 6.56 -22.90 -7.95
CA THR A 471 7.51 -21.81 -7.67
C THR A 471 8.13 -21.25 -8.96
N GLY A 472 8.26 -22.06 -10.02
CA GLY A 472 8.68 -21.61 -11.35
C GLY A 472 7.67 -20.70 -12.06
N GLN A 473 6.45 -20.56 -11.56
CA GLN A 473 5.47 -19.55 -12.01
C GLN A 473 5.50 -18.28 -11.15
N ARG A 474 6.44 -18.15 -10.22
CA ARG A 474 6.64 -16.95 -9.39
C ARG A 474 7.76 -16.11 -9.98
N TRP A 475 7.38 -15.10 -10.72
CA TRP A 475 8.24 -14.14 -11.37
C TRP A 475 8.28 -12.83 -10.58
N GLN A 476 9.48 -12.27 -10.47
CA GLN A 476 9.73 -10.98 -9.86
C GLN A 476 10.43 -10.08 -10.87
N GLN A 477 9.90 -8.88 -11.09
CA GLN A 477 10.60 -7.89 -11.90
C GLN A 477 11.68 -7.20 -11.04
N GLY A 478 12.93 -7.22 -11.50
CA GLY A 478 14.05 -6.52 -10.89
C GLY A 478 14.10 -5.03 -11.29
N PRO A 479 14.81 -4.20 -10.50
CA PRO A 479 15.04 -2.78 -10.79
C PRO A 479 15.88 -2.55 -12.06
N ASP A 480 16.58 -3.58 -12.55
CA ASP A 480 17.34 -3.60 -13.81
C ASP A 480 16.49 -3.98 -15.05
N GLY A 481 15.18 -4.18 -14.84
CA GLY A 481 14.24 -4.65 -15.86
C GLY A 481 14.25 -6.17 -16.04
N SER A 482 15.05 -6.92 -15.30
CA SER A 482 15.03 -8.38 -15.41
C SER A 482 13.71 -8.98 -14.90
N LEU A 483 13.27 -10.09 -15.48
CA LEU A 483 12.14 -10.87 -14.97
C LEU A 483 12.67 -12.20 -14.44
N ARG A 484 12.60 -12.40 -13.12
CA ARG A 484 13.34 -13.45 -12.42
C ARG A 484 12.43 -14.51 -11.83
N THR A 485 12.81 -15.78 -11.96
CA THR A 485 12.20 -16.89 -11.20
C THR A 485 13.25 -17.94 -10.87
N LEU A 486 13.16 -18.55 -9.68
CA LEU A 486 14.14 -19.51 -9.14
C LEU A 486 15.60 -19.02 -9.23
N GLY A 487 15.83 -17.72 -8.99
CA GLY A 487 17.18 -17.12 -9.03
C GLY A 487 17.78 -16.93 -10.43
N GLN A 488 17.02 -17.21 -11.50
CA GLN A 488 17.43 -17.04 -12.89
C GLN A 488 16.60 -15.98 -13.61
N CYS A 489 17.13 -15.42 -14.69
CA CYS A 489 16.51 -14.36 -15.48
C CYS A 489 15.88 -14.91 -16.77
N LEU A 490 14.68 -14.43 -17.11
CA LEU A 490 14.04 -14.66 -18.42
C LEU A 490 14.92 -14.08 -19.52
N THR A 491 15.16 -14.86 -20.57
CA THR A 491 15.98 -14.47 -21.73
C THR A 491 15.53 -15.23 -22.97
N THR A 492 16.19 -15.03 -24.10
CA THR A 492 16.06 -15.84 -25.31
C THR A 492 17.18 -16.88 -25.41
N VAL A 493 16.90 -18.01 -26.08
CA VAL A 493 17.92 -19.03 -26.33
C VAL A 493 19.11 -18.41 -27.08
N GLY A 494 20.31 -18.56 -26.53
CA GLY A 494 21.55 -17.99 -27.07
C GLY A 494 21.58 -16.45 -27.09
N ALA A 495 20.71 -15.77 -26.34
CA ALA A 495 20.51 -14.33 -26.40
C ALA A 495 20.18 -13.81 -27.82
N ALA A 496 19.62 -14.68 -28.68
CA ALA A 496 19.26 -14.33 -30.04
C ALA A 496 18.06 -13.36 -30.07
N THR A 497 18.00 -12.54 -31.12
CA THR A 497 17.07 -11.41 -31.22
C THR A 497 16.08 -11.52 -32.39
N ALA A 498 16.11 -12.62 -33.14
CA ALA A 498 15.25 -12.84 -34.31
C ALA A 498 13.81 -13.23 -33.92
N ASP A 499 12.86 -12.97 -34.82
CA ASP A 499 11.49 -13.47 -34.67
C ASP A 499 11.45 -15.00 -34.61
N GLY A 500 10.63 -15.55 -33.72
CA GLY A 500 10.52 -16.98 -33.46
C GLY A 500 11.57 -17.53 -32.51
N THR A 501 12.47 -16.69 -31.95
CA THR A 501 13.44 -17.15 -30.96
C THR A 501 12.74 -17.55 -29.67
N GLU A 502 12.94 -18.78 -29.19
CA GLU A 502 12.32 -19.30 -27.96
C GLU A 502 12.79 -18.56 -26.70
N LEU A 503 11.86 -18.39 -25.75
CA LEU A 503 12.18 -17.88 -24.42
C LEU A 503 12.70 -19.01 -23.51
N THR A 504 13.70 -18.68 -22.70
CA THR A 504 14.35 -19.58 -21.75
C THR A 504 14.75 -18.83 -20.47
N ARG A 505 15.39 -19.50 -19.52
CA ARG A 505 16.04 -18.85 -18.38
C ARG A 505 17.52 -19.14 -18.36
N ALA A 506 18.29 -18.18 -17.86
CA ALA A 506 19.72 -18.33 -17.65
C ALA A 506 20.13 -17.65 -16.33
N ALA A 507 21.36 -17.91 -15.89
CA ALA A 507 21.95 -17.14 -14.81
C ALA A 507 21.89 -15.64 -15.15
N CYS A 508 21.50 -14.81 -14.18
CA CYS A 508 21.38 -13.38 -14.39
C CYS A 508 22.76 -12.76 -14.65
N ASP A 509 22.98 -12.24 -15.85
CA ASP A 509 24.24 -11.64 -16.32
C ASP A 509 24.13 -10.13 -16.58
N GLY A 510 22.90 -9.58 -16.48
CA GLY A 510 22.64 -8.16 -16.66
C GLY A 510 22.66 -7.69 -18.12
N SER A 511 22.79 -8.60 -19.09
CA SER A 511 22.73 -8.29 -20.51
C SER A 511 21.37 -7.73 -20.92
N SER A 512 21.32 -6.97 -22.01
CA SER A 512 20.06 -6.41 -22.54
C SER A 512 19.07 -7.50 -22.98
N ALA A 513 19.53 -8.72 -23.26
CA ALA A 513 18.66 -9.85 -23.60
C ALA A 513 17.84 -10.34 -22.40
N GLN A 514 18.30 -10.05 -21.18
CA GLN A 514 17.62 -10.40 -19.93
C GLN A 514 16.71 -9.30 -19.39
N ARG A 515 16.62 -8.14 -20.05
CA ARG A 515 15.85 -6.98 -19.59
C ARG A 515 14.54 -6.87 -20.35
N TRP A 516 13.46 -6.65 -19.61
CA TRP A 516 12.09 -6.65 -20.08
C TRP A 516 11.29 -5.50 -19.47
N SER A 517 10.50 -4.83 -20.29
CA SER A 517 9.58 -3.76 -19.87
C SER A 517 8.13 -4.12 -20.19
N PHE A 518 7.24 -3.92 -19.21
CA PHE A 518 5.80 -3.99 -19.43
C PHE A 518 5.31 -2.66 -20.02
N THR A 519 4.86 -2.68 -21.27
CA THR A 519 4.38 -1.50 -22.01
C THR A 519 2.86 -1.62 -22.20
N PRO A 520 2.05 -0.60 -21.87
CA PRO A 520 0.59 -0.65 -21.97
C PRO A 520 0.04 -1.11 -23.32
#